data_AF-A0A800MQA4-F1
#
_entry.id   AF-A0A800MQA4-F1
#
_cell.length_a   1.000
_cell.length_b   1.000
_cell.length_c   1.000
_cell.angle_alpha   90.00
_cell.angle_beta   90.00
_cell.angle_gamma   90.00
#
_symmetry.space_group_name_H-M   'P 1'
#
loop_
_entity.id
_entity.type
_entity.pdbx_description
1 polymer ?
#
loop_
_entity_poly.entity_id
_entity_poly.type
_entity_poly.pdbx_seq_one_letter_code
_entity_poly.pdbx_strand_id
1 'polypeptide(L)'
;EIFSGLAEMVFAPAEMGEVGIAPRHAPFISNLVPGEVRVKISEGESHPFYVSGGVIEVQPHLVTILADTAIRAADIDESVALEARARAEEALADKTASVDYAKARSELAQAVMQLQTLNRLRRRSR
;
A
#
# COMPACT_ATOMS: atom_id res chain seq x y z
N GLU A 1 1.07 14.91 -5.29
CA GLU A 1 -0.05 14.15 -5.90
C GLU A 1 0.54 13.04 -6.75
N ILE A 2 0.15 11.78 -6.54
CA ILE A 2 0.72 10.59 -7.23
C ILE A 2 -0.15 10.16 -8.42
N PHE A 3 -1.46 10.30 -8.33
CA PHE A 3 -2.41 9.94 -9.37
C PHE A 3 -3.66 10.81 -9.27
N SER A 4 -4.23 11.18 -10.41
CA SER A 4 -5.49 11.89 -10.54
C SER A 4 -6.09 11.60 -11.91
N GLY A 5 -7.37 11.26 -11.96
CA GLY A 5 -8.04 10.87 -13.19
C GLY A 5 -9.31 10.06 -12.98
N LEU A 6 -9.98 9.73 -14.08
CA LEU A 6 -11.15 8.85 -14.08
C LEU A 6 -10.72 7.40 -13.92
N ALA A 7 -11.50 6.64 -13.15
CA ALA A 7 -11.29 5.21 -12.94
C ALA A 7 -12.63 4.47 -12.98
N GLU A 8 -12.62 3.25 -13.51
CA GLU A 8 -13.77 2.34 -13.47
C GLU A 8 -13.91 1.67 -12.11
N MET A 9 -12.80 1.31 -11.49
CA MET A 9 -12.78 0.73 -10.15
C MET A 9 -11.50 1.07 -9.38
N VAL A 10 -11.60 1.17 -8.07
CA VAL A 10 -10.46 1.30 -7.16
C VAL A 10 -10.49 0.15 -6.17
N PHE A 11 -9.36 -0.55 -6.02
CA PHE A 11 -9.18 -1.58 -4.99
C PHE A 11 -8.21 -1.05 -3.96
N ALA A 12 -8.55 -1.15 -2.69
CA ALA A 12 -7.72 -0.64 -1.60
C ALA A 12 -7.78 -1.56 -0.37
N PRO A 13 -6.68 -1.68 0.39
CA PRO A 13 -6.66 -2.44 1.62
C PRO A 13 -7.14 -1.56 2.78
N ALA A 14 -8.42 -1.65 3.13
CA ALA A 14 -8.99 -0.96 4.29
C ALA A 14 -8.75 -1.76 5.58
N GLU A 15 -8.94 -1.10 6.73
CA GLU A 15 -8.75 -1.71 8.06
C GLU A 15 -9.59 -2.98 8.28
N MET A 16 -10.82 -3.02 7.74
CA MET A 16 -11.71 -4.18 7.85
C MET A 16 -11.54 -5.21 6.71
N GLY A 17 -10.57 -5.00 5.81
CA GLY A 17 -10.30 -5.90 4.68
C GLY A 17 -10.15 -5.17 3.34
N GLU A 18 -9.99 -5.94 2.27
CA GLU A 18 -9.90 -5.38 0.93
C GLU A 18 -11.26 -4.86 0.45
N VAL A 19 -11.29 -3.63 -0.05
CA VAL A 19 -12.49 -2.98 -0.58
C VAL A 19 -12.34 -2.75 -2.09
N GLY A 20 -13.41 -3.03 -2.83
CA GLY A 20 -13.55 -2.71 -4.24
C GLY A 20 -14.59 -1.61 -4.44
N ILE A 21 -14.17 -0.45 -4.91
CA ILE A 21 -14.99 0.75 -5.06
C ILE A 21 -15.36 0.90 -6.53
N ALA A 22 -16.62 0.67 -6.83
CA ALA A 22 -17.22 0.87 -8.15
C ALA A 22 -17.92 2.26 -8.22
N PRO A 23 -18.34 2.72 -9.41
CA PRO A 23 -19.06 3.97 -9.53
C PRO A 23 -20.36 3.95 -8.71
N ARG A 24 -20.66 5.05 -8.01
CA ARG A 24 -21.81 5.19 -7.10
C ARG A 24 -21.76 4.25 -5.87
N HIS A 25 -20.57 3.90 -5.40
CA HIS A 25 -20.41 3.21 -4.13
C HIS A 25 -21.00 4.04 -2.97
N ALA A 26 -21.47 3.36 -1.92
CA ALA A 26 -21.94 4.03 -0.70
C ALA A 26 -20.80 4.88 -0.10
N PRO A 27 -21.05 6.14 0.32
CA PRO A 27 -20.02 6.97 0.93
C PRO A 27 -19.52 6.39 2.24
N PHE A 28 -18.20 6.40 2.46
CA PHE A 28 -17.59 5.99 3.72
C PHE A 28 -16.19 6.58 3.88
N ILE A 29 -15.69 6.53 5.12
CA ILE A 29 -14.30 6.88 5.46
C ILE A 29 -13.71 5.70 6.23
N SER A 30 -12.48 5.31 5.90
CA SER A 30 -11.77 4.23 6.60
C SER A 30 -10.26 4.45 6.59
N ASN A 31 -9.56 3.83 7.53
CA ASN A 31 -8.10 3.77 7.52
C ASN A 31 -7.63 2.75 6.48
N LEU A 32 -6.50 3.04 5.86
CA LEU A 32 -5.79 2.12 4.98
C LEU A 32 -4.68 1.41 5.74
N VAL A 33 -4.55 0.11 5.51
CA VAL A 33 -3.41 -0.68 5.98
C VAL A 33 -2.33 -0.73 4.89
N PRO A 34 -1.05 -0.98 5.25
CA PRO A 34 -0.01 -1.10 4.24
C PRO A 34 -0.32 -2.18 3.20
N GLY A 35 -0.27 -1.85 1.92
CA GLY A 35 -0.61 -2.79 0.84
C GLY A 35 -0.72 -2.16 -0.55
N GLU A 36 -1.31 -2.92 -1.48
CA GLU A 36 -1.50 -2.50 -2.87
C GLU A 36 -2.83 -1.75 -3.03
N VAL A 37 -2.77 -0.50 -3.47
CA VAL A 37 -3.93 0.22 -4.02
C VAL A 37 -3.87 0.10 -5.54
N ARG A 38 -4.95 -0.38 -6.14
CA ARG A 38 -5.04 -0.58 -7.59
C ARG A 38 -6.16 0.25 -8.19
N VAL A 39 -5.78 1.13 -9.10
CA VAL A 39 -6.72 1.95 -9.88
C VAL A 39 -6.91 1.28 -11.24
N LYS A 40 -8.13 0.82 -11.55
CA LYS A 40 -8.50 0.25 -12.85
C LYS A 40 -9.12 1.36 -13.71
N ILE A 41 -8.49 1.68 -14.83
CA ILE A 41 -8.96 2.69 -15.80
C ILE A 41 -9.87 2.04 -16.86
N SER A 42 -9.51 0.82 -17.29
CA SER A 42 -10.29 0.02 -18.24
C SER A 42 -10.01 -1.48 -18.04
N GLU A 43 -10.68 -2.35 -18.79
CA GLU A 43 -10.47 -3.82 -18.79
C GLU A 43 -8.99 -4.23 -18.96
N GLY A 44 -8.17 -3.43 -19.67
CA GLY A 44 -6.75 -3.72 -19.90
C GLY A 44 -5.75 -2.81 -19.18
N GLU A 45 -6.21 -1.74 -18.54
CA GLU A 45 -5.34 -0.73 -17.97
C GLU A 45 -5.57 -0.58 -16.47
N SER A 46 -4.54 -0.89 -15.69
CA SER A 46 -4.54 -0.69 -14.24
C SER A 46 -3.23 -0.12 -13.76
N HIS A 47 -3.30 0.82 -12.83
CA HIS A 47 -2.15 1.40 -12.15
C HIS A 47 -2.10 0.87 -10.71
N PRO A 48 -1.13 -0.01 -10.40
CA PRO A 48 -0.89 -0.44 -9.05
C PRO A 48 0.06 0.52 -8.33
N PHE A 49 -0.28 0.81 -7.08
CA PHE A 49 0.48 1.64 -6.16
C PHE A 49 0.67 0.87 -4.86
N TYR A 50 1.87 0.93 -4.29
CA TYR A 50 2.06 0.53 -2.90
C TYR A 50 1.78 1.73 -2.01
N VAL A 51 0.99 1.52 -0.95
CA VAL A 51 0.76 2.50 0.11
C VAL A 51 1.22 1.93 1.44
N SER A 52 1.86 2.75 2.28
CA SER A 52 2.27 2.36 3.63
C SER A 52 1.14 2.44 4.67
N GLY A 53 0.01 3.05 4.29
CA GLY A 53 -1.10 3.38 5.18
C GLY A 53 -1.70 4.73 4.80
N GLY A 54 -2.69 5.18 5.57
CA GLY A 54 -3.35 6.47 5.38
C GLY A 54 -4.85 6.39 5.60
N VAL A 55 -5.61 7.26 4.92
CA VAL A 55 -7.07 7.33 4.99
C VAL A 55 -7.65 7.31 3.58
N ILE A 56 -8.76 6.61 3.42
CA ILE A 56 -9.60 6.64 2.22
C ILE A 56 -10.94 7.30 2.53
N GLU A 57 -11.34 8.22 1.68
CA GLU A 57 -12.65 8.84 1.67
C GLU A 57 -13.34 8.52 0.35
N VAL A 58 -14.53 7.92 0.44
CA VAL A 58 -15.39 7.64 -0.70
C VAL A 58 -16.60 8.56 -0.63
N GLN A 59 -16.76 9.38 -1.66
CA GLN A 59 -17.93 10.23 -1.89
C GLN A 59 -18.71 9.70 -3.10
N PRO A 60 -19.96 10.14 -3.34
CA PRO A 60 -20.79 9.63 -4.43
C PRO A 60 -20.17 9.71 -5.84
N HIS A 61 -19.27 10.68 -6.06
CA HIS A 61 -18.65 10.97 -7.36
C HIS A 61 -17.12 11.08 -7.32
N LEU A 62 -16.50 10.94 -6.15
CA LEU A 62 -15.07 11.15 -5.96
C LEU A 62 -14.53 10.18 -4.91
N VAL A 63 -13.34 9.63 -5.16
CA VAL A 63 -12.59 8.83 -4.18
C VAL A 63 -11.29 9.56 -3.92
N THR A 64 -11.02 9.87 -2.67
CA THR A 64 -9.80 10.53 -2.23
C THR A 64 -9.02 9.58 -1.34
N ILE A 65 -7.76 9.36 -1.68
CA ILE A 65 -6.84 8.56 -0.86
C ILE A 65 -5.71 9.48 -0.39
N LEU A 66 -5.62 9.65 0.92
CA LEU A 66 -4.56 10.38 1.60
C LEU A 66 -3.61 9.33 2.18
N ALA A 67 -2.52 9.04 1.48
CA ALA A 67 -1.52 8.06 1.92
C ALA A 67 -0.33 8.75 2.57
N ASP A 68 0.21 8.15 3.64
CA ASP A 68 1.42 8.63 4.31
C ASP A 68 2.65 8.50 3.39
N THR A 69 2.73 7.37 2.69
CA THR A 69 3.72 7.13 1.62
C THR A 69 3.04 6.32 0.52
N ALA A 70 3.25 6.74 -0.72
CA ALA A 70 2.73 6.07 -1.91
C ALA A 70 3.84 5.95 -2.95
N ILE A 71 4.07 4.74 -3.44
CA ILE A 71 5.12 4.42 -4.43
C ILE A 71 4.44 3.71 -5.60
N ARG A 72 4.77 4.10 -6.84
CA ARG A 72 4.28 3.35 -8.01
C ARG A 72 4.92 1.97 -8.00
N ALA A 73 4.13 0.96 -8.34
CA ALA A 73 4.62 -0.41 -8.43
C ALA A 73 5.91 -0.57 -9.27
N ALA A 74 6.03 0.19 -10.37
CA ALA A 74 7.18 0.15 -11.26
C ALA A 74 8.47 0.75 -10.65
N ASP A 75 8.32 1.59 -9.62
CA ASP A 75 9.43 2.32 -8.99
C ASP A 75 9.88 1.65 -7.67
N ILE A 76 9.31 0.49 -7.31
CA ILE A 76 9.70 -0.25 -6.11
C ILE A 76 11.04 -0.95 -6.38
N ASP A 77 12.10 -0.45 -5.74
CA ASP A 77 13.42 -1.09 -5.76
C ASP A 77 13.47 -2.26 -4.78
N GLU A 78 13.56 -3.48 -5.33
CA GLU A 78 13.64 -4.73 -4.58
C GLU A 78 14.85 -4.77 -3.65
N SER A 79 15.99 -4.19 -4.06
CA SER A 79 17.22 -4.19 -3.28
C SER A 79 17.07 -3.34 -2.02
N VAL A 80 16.47 -2.15 -2.14
CA VAL A 80 16.20 -1.25 -1.03
C VAL A 80 15.22 -1.87 -0.03
N ALA A 81 14.18 -2.56 -0.52
CA ALA A 81 13.22 -3.25 0.34
C ALA A 81 13.85 -4.44 1.09
N LEU A 82 14.77 -5.18 0.46
CA LEU A 82 15.52 -6.26 1.11
C LEU A 82 16.49 -5.75 2.18
N GLU A 83 17.23 -4.67 1.89
CA GLU A 83 18.14 -4.04 2.85
C GLU A 83 17.39 -3.42 4.04
N ALA A 84 16.25 -2.78 3.78
CA ALA A 84 15.38 -2.25 4.84
C ALA A 84 14.88 -3.38 5.76
N ARG A 85 14.47 -4.51 5.19
CA ARG A 85 14.08 -5.69 5.95
C ARG A 85 15.24 -6.22 6.79
N ALA A 86 16.42 -6.40 6.21
CA ALA A 86 17.59 -6.92 6.93
C ALA A 86 17.98 -6.03 8.12
N ARG A 87 18.01 -4.70 7.92
CA ARG A 87 18.29 -3.74 8.99
C ARG A 87 17.24 -3.78 10.10
N ALA A 88 15.96 -3.89 9.74
CA ALA A 88 14.89 -3.97 10.72
C ALA A 88 14.90 -5.30 11.50
N GLU A 89 15.26 -6.42 10.87
CA GLU A 89 15.47 -7.71 11.53
C GLU A 89 16.65 -7.67 12.51
N GLU A 90 17.76 -7.04 12.12
CA GLU A 90 18.94 -6.87 12.98
C GLU A 90 18.64 -5.97 14.19
N ALA A 91 17.93 -4.86 13.97
CA ALA A 91 17.49 -3.96 15.03
C ALA A 91 16.51 -4.62 16.03
N LEU A 92 15.71 -5.59 15.60
CA LEU A 92 14.83 -6.36 16.48
C LEU A 92 15.57 -7.45 17.26
N ALA A 93 16.71 -7.92 16.76
CA ALA A 93 17.55 -8.90 17.44
C ALA A 93 18.33 -8.27 18.61
N ASP A 94 18.66 -6.98 18.51
CA ASP A 94 19.34 -6.24 19.57
C ASP A 94 18.36 -5.81 20.69
N LYS A 95 18.30 -6.62 21.75
CA LYS A 95 17.37 -6.47 22.88
C LYS A 95 17.68 -5.30 23.82
N THR A 96 18.72 -4.51 23.56
CA THR A 96 19.18 -3.46 24.47
C THR A 96 18.46 -2.11 24.30
N ALA A 97 17.78 -1.88 23.17
CA ALA A 97 17.07 -0.63 22.89
C ALA A 97 15.54 -0.78 23.07
N SER A 98 15.03 -0.62 24.30
CA SER A 98 13.60 -0.75 24.61
C SER A 98 12.69 0.28 23.91
N VAL A 99 13.26 1.40 23.43
CA VAL A 99 12.55 2.47 22.71
C VAL A 99 12.47 2.20 21.20
N ASP A 100 13.42 1.45 20.63
CA ASP A 100 13.46 1.18 19.17
C ASP A 100 12.70 -0.07 18.73
N TYR A 101 12.36 -0.98 19.65
CA TYR A 101 11.71 -2.25 19.29
C TYR A 101 10.36 -2.07 18.56
N ALA A 102 9.53 -1.13 19.02
CA ALA A 102 8.24 -0.85 18.39
C ALA A 102 8.40 -0.25 16.98
N LYS A 103 9.40 0.62 16.81
CA LYS A 103 9.71 1.26 15.53
C LYS A 103 10.30 0.26 14.54
N ALA A 104 11.30 -0.51 14.96
CA ALA A 104 11.92 -1.56 14.15
C ALA A 104 10.89 -2.62 13.71
N ARG A 105 9.92 -2.95 14.57
CA ARG A 105 8.81 -3.86 14.21
C ARG A 105 7.91 -3.27 13.13
N SER A 106 7.61 -1.98 13.20
CA SER A 106 6.81 -1.28 12.18
C SER A 106 7.55 -1.21 10.85
N GLU A 107 8.84 -0.86 10.87
CA GLU A 107 9.70 -0.81 9.67
C GLU A 107 9.82 -2.19 9.02
N LEU A 108 10.00 -3.24 9.82
CA LEU A 108 10.01 -4.62 9.31
C LEU A 108 8.68 -4.98 8.64
N ALA A 109 7.56 -4.65 9.27
CA ALA A 109 6.24 -4.92 8.70
C ALA A 109 6.05 -4.20 7.36
N GLN A 110 6.46 -2.93 7.25
CA GLN A 110 6.41 -2.18 6.00
C GLN A 110 7.27 -2.82 4.90
N ALA A 111 8.53 -3.15 5.19
CA ALA A 111 9.45 -3.75 4.23
C ALA A 111 8.94 -5.12 3.71
N VAL A 112 8.39 -5.95 4.60
CA VAL A 112 7.78 -7.24 4.21
C VAL A 112 6.56 -7.01 3.31
N MET A 113 5.71 -6.03 3.61
CA MET A 113 4.55 -5.72 2.77
C MET A 113 4.94 -5.16 1.39
N GLN A 114 6.01 -4.37 1.29
CA GLN A 114 6.55 -3.91 0.00
C GLN A 114 6.97 -5.10 -0.87
N LEU A 115 7.73 -6.05 -0.30
CA LEU A 115 8.18 -7.25 -1.01
C LEU A 115 7.01 -8.16 -1.40
N GLN A 116 5.99 -8.31 -0.54
CA GLN A 116 4.80 -9.08 -0.88
C GLN A 116 4.01 -8.44 -2.03
N THR A 117 3.87 -7.12 -2.02
CA THR A 117 3.23 -6.36 -3.10
C THR A 117 4.00 -6.53 -4.41
N LEU A 118 5.33 -6.38 -4.39
CA LEU A 118 6.18 -6.61 -5.57
C LEU A 118 6.04 -8.03 -6.14
N ASN A 119 6.01 -9.04 -5.26
CA ASN A 119 5.81 -10.43 -5.67
C ASN A 119 4.43 -10.68 -6.30
N ARG A 120 3.37 -10.06 -5.75
CA ARG A 120 2.01 -10.14 -6.30
C ARG A 120 1.94 -9.52 -7.69
N LEU A 121 2.59 -8.38 -7.87
CA LEU A 121 2.68 -7.69 -9.16
C LEU A 121 3.41 -8.53 -10.21
N ARG A 122 4.56 -9.12 -9.86
CA ARG A 122 5.31 -10.03 -10.74
C ARG A 122 4.50 -11.26 -11.16
N ARG A 123 3.72 -11.85 -10.24
CA ARG A 123 2.86 -13.00 -10.55
C ARG A 123 1.72 -12.68 -11.51
N ARG A 124 1.20 -11.45 -11.49
CA ARG A 124 0.10 -11.01 -12.36
C ARG A 124 0.57 -10.56 -13.75
N SER A 125 1.87 -10.27 -13.90
CA SER A 125 2.51 -9.93 -15.17
C SER A 125 3.03 -11.13 -15.95
N ARG A 126 2.95 -12.35 -15.40
CA ARG A 126 3.26 -13.62 -16.06
C ARG A 126 1.96 -14.32 -16.47
#